data_AF-A0A7J7FPA3-F1
#
_entry.id   AF-A0A7J7FPA3-F1
#
_cell.length_a   1.000
_cell.length_b   1.000
_cell.length_c   1.000
_cell.angle_alpha   90.00
_cell.angle_beta   90.00
_cell.angle_gamma   90.00
#
_symmetry.space_group_name_H-M   'P 1'
#
loop_
_entity.id
_entity.type
_entity.pdbx_description
1 polymer ?
#
loop_
_entity_poly.entity_id
_entity_poly.type
_entity_poly.pdbx_seq_one_letter_code
_entity_poly.pdbx_strand_id
1 'polypeptide(L)'
;LGSLLEIPTPKSYVSGAEWGRDKNASRKAPDVSAIFMSNRTTIEECFKIKLFGLPHAFLDFVKEVQAGMVLFLFEFEQRKLYDVFQAVTDGSMNIVPNVYRSIRKSFPAQIITLQQQSSTLVCLKIRFALIHISCRI
;
A
#
# COMPACT_ATOMS: atom_id res chain seq x y z
N LEU A 1 -2.55 -30.59 -4.01
CA LEU A 1 -3.91 -30.01 -3.96
C LEU A 1 -3.90 -28.89 -2.91
N GLY A 2 -3.82 -27.65 -3.37
CA GLY A 2 -3.61 -26.49 -2.51
C GLY A 2 -2.98 -25.38 -3.34
N SER A 3 -3.80 -24.79 -4.20
CA SER A 3 -3.45 -23.75 -5.16
C SER A 3 -2.69 -22.63 -4.45
N LEU A 4 -1.43 -22.40 -4.83
CA LEU A 4 -0.87 -21.06 -4.78
C LEU A 4 -1.81 -20.22 -5.65
N LEU A 5 -2.78 -19.54 -5.03
CA LEU A 5 -3.41 -18.40 -5.66
C LEU A 5 -2.26 -17.47 -6.02
N GLU A 6 -1.97 -17.37 -7.31
CA GLU A 6 -1.06 -16.37 -7.85
C GLU A 6 -1.50 -15.03 -7.26
N ILE A 7 -0.72 -14.54 -6.29
CA ILE A 7 -0.90 -13.19 -5.79
C ILE A 7 -0.64 -12.34 -7.02
N PRO A 8 -1.63 -11.59 -7.55
CA PRO A 8 -1.43 -10.76 -8.73
C PRO A 8 -0.23 -9.89 -8.43
N THR A 9 0.81 -9.96 -9.26
CA THR A 9 1.98 -9.10 -9.09
C THR A 9 1.50 -7.64 -9.01
N PRO A 10 1.91 -6.84 -8.01
CA PRO A 10 1.81 -5.38 -8.01
C PRO A 10 2.30 -4.72 -9.31
N LYS A 11 1.48 -4.79 -10.35
CA LYS A 11 1.63 -4.14 -11.65
C LYS A 11 0.24 -3.79 -12.16
N SER A 12 -0.53 -2.97 -11.44
CA SER A 12 -1.65 -2.20 -12.02
C SER A 12 -2.47 -1.48 -10.93
N TYR A 13 -1.92 -0.39 -10.39
CA TYR A 13 -2.60 0.93 -10.35
C TYR A 13 -1.70 1.94 -9.63
N VAL A 14 -0.57 2.26 -10.25
CA VAL A 14 -0.06 3.63 -10.15
C VAL A 14 -0.82 4.35 -11.25
N SER A 15 -1.75 5.25 -10.89
CA SER A 15 -2.32 6.19 -11.85
C SER A 15 -1.19 7.14 -12.25
N GLY A 16 -0.32 6.68 -13.16
CA GLY A 16 0.69 7.49 -13.80
C GLY A 16 0.00 8.47 -14.72
N ALA A 17 -0.41 9.62 -14.17
CA ALA A 17 -0.40 10.84 -14.96
C ALA A 17 1.07 11.07 -15.34
N GLU A 18 1.39 10.73 -16.58
CA GLU A 18 2.62 11.10 -17.25
C GLU A 18 2.74 12.63 -17.23
N TRP A 19 3.63 13.21 -16.42
CA TRP A 19 4.05 14.59 -16.69
C TRP A 19 5.41 14.96 -16.09
N GLY A 20 6.12 15.76 -16.88
CA GLY A 20 7.42 16.33 -16.59
C GLY A 20 7.48 17.21 -15.34
N ARG A 21 8.71 17.39 -14.89
CA ARG A 21 9.09 18.14 -13.70
C ARG A 21 8.88 19.64 -13.91
N ASP A 22 7.91 20.22 -13.20
CA ASP A 22 7.94 21.66 -12.89
C ASP A 22 8.25 21.87 -11.40
N LYS A 23 9.36 22.59 -11.14
CA LYS A 23 10.03 22.70 -9.83
C LYS A 23 9.52 23.83 -8.93
N ASN A 24 8.27 24.28 -9.05
CA ASN A 24 7.83 25.40 -8.23
C ASN A 24 6.36 25.34 -7.84
N ALA A 25 6.05 24.74 -6.68
CA ALA A 25 4.78 24.94 -5.99
C ALA A 25 4.91 24.62 -4.49
N SER A 26 4.77 25.66 -3.68
CA SER A 26 4.60 25.60 -2.23
C SER A 26 3.32 24.84 -1.86
N ARG A 27 3.46 23.83 -0.98
CA ARG A 27 2.41 22.96 -0.40
C ARG A 27 1.66 22.06 -1.40
N LYS A 28 2.37 21.13 -2.03
CA LYS A 28 1.74 19.95 -2.64
C LYS A 28 1.76 18.79 -1.65
N ALA A 29 0.59 18.24 -1.30
CA ALA A 29 0.56 16.85 -0.86
C ALA A 29 1.30 16.02 -1.93
N PRO A 30 2.09 15.01 -1.56
CA PRO A 30 2.83 14.24 -2.56
C PRO A 30 1.84 13.71 -3.60
N ASP A 31 2.06 14.08 -4.87
CA ASP A 31 1.15 13.84 -6.01
C ASP A 31 0.97 12.33 -6.32
N VAL A 32 1.60 11.44 -5.55
CA VAL A 32 1.58 9.99 -5.77
C VAL A 32 1.10 9.29 -4.50
N SER A 33 0.06 8.47 -4.64
CA SER A 33 -0.46 7.57 -3.61
C SER A 33 -0.37 6.12 -4.10
N ALA A 34 -0.14 5.18 -3.18
CA ALA A 34 0.03 3.78 -3.51
C ALA A 34 -1.00 2.88 -2.82
N ILE A 35 -1.43 1.82 -3.50
CA ILE A 35 -2.33 0.81 -2.93
C ILE A 35 -1.51 -0.44 -2.57
N PHE A 36 -1.54 -0.82 -1.30
CA PHE A 36 -0.94 -2.04 -0.78
C PHE A 36 -2.02 -3.11 -0.65
N MET A 37 -1.69 -4.32 -1.07
CA MET A 37 -2.59 -5.47 -0.98
C MET A 37 -2.22 -6.34 0.22
N SER A 38 -3.23 -6.77 0.98
CA SER A 38 -3.10 -7.75 2.07
C SER A 38 -4.16 -8.83 1.96
N ASN A 39 -3.95 -9.96 2.62
CA ASN A 39 -5.00 -10.94 2.91
C ASN A 39 -5.54 -10.74 4.33
N ARG A 40 -6.61 -11.48 4.69
CA ARG A 40 -7.21 -11.46 6.03
C ARG A 40 -6.24 -11.84 7.14
N THR A 41 -5.32 -12.77 6.89
CA THR A 41 -4.40 -13.28 7.92
C THR A 41 -3.35 -12.25 8.33
N THR A 42 -2.91 -11.39 7.40
CA THR A 42 -1.82 -10.42 7.67
C THR A 42 -2.32 -9.02 8.01
N ILE A 43 -3.62 -8.75 7.84
CA ILE A 43 -4.12 -7.38 7.97
C ILE A 43 -4.13 -6.89 9.42
N GLU A 44 -4.46 -7.75 10.39
CA GLU A 44 -4.48 -7.36 11.80
C GLU A 44 -3.08 -7.00 12.31
N GLU A 45 -2.08 -7.81 11.96
CA GLU A 45 -0.69 -7.54 12.31
C GLU A 45 -0.18 -6.25 11.67
N CYS A 46 -0.61 -5.96 10.44
CA CYS A 46 -0.32 -4.69 9.76
C CYS A 46 -0.79 -3.48 10.59
N PHE A 47 -2.04 -3.51 11.09
CA PHE A 47 -2.58 -2.46 11.96
C PHE A 47 -1.86 -2.35 13.31
N LYS A 48 -1.55 -3.48 13.95
CA LYS A 48 -0.89 -3.50 15.27
C LYS A 48 0.53 -2.97 15.20
N ILE A 49 1.29 -3.44 14.22
CA ILE A 49 2.73 -3.15 14.08
C ILE A 49 2.96 -1.80 13.39
N LYS A 50 1.94 -1.27 12.70
CA LYS A 50 1.99 0.00 11.95
C LYS A 50 3.09 0.00 10.89
N LEU A 51 3.28 -1.15 10.26
CA LEU A 51 4.33 -1.39 9.28
C LEU A 51 3.72 -2.09 8.08
N PHE A 52 3.96 -1.54 6.90
CA PHE A 52 3.66 -2.21 5.65
C PHE A 52 4.90 -2.99 5.23
N GLY A 53 4.74 -4.30 5.05
CA GLY A 53 5.79 -5.21 4.63
C GLY A 53 5.43 -5.92 3.34
N LEU A 54 6.35 -5.95 2.38
CA LEU A 54 6.26 -6.73 1.14
C LEU A 54 7.48 -7.66 0.99
N PRO A 55 7.34 -8.75 0.23
CA PRO A 55 8.47 -9.58 -0.19
C PRO A 55 9.55 -8.75 -0.92
N HIS A 56 10.80 -9.23 -0.90
CA HIS A 56 11.94 -8.56 -1.55
C HIS A 56 11.68 -8.19 -3.02
N ALA A 57 10.90 -9.00 -3.74
CA ALA A 57 10.55 -8.77 -5.15
C ALA A 57 9.85 -7.42 -5.41
N PHE A 58 9.34 -6.74 -4.37
CA PHE A 58 8.67 -5.44 -4.46
C PHE A 58 9.50 -4.29 -3.91
N LEU A 59 10.80 -4.49 -3.67
CA LEU A 59 11.66 -3.45 -3.11
C LEU A 59 11.66 -2.18 -3.98
N ASP A 60 11.72 -2.32 -5.31
CA ASP A 60 11.74 -1.15 -6.20
C ASP A 60 10.45 -0.34 -6.07
N PHE A 61 9.29 -1.01 -6.01
CA PHE A 61 8.02 -0.36 -5.73
C PHE A 61 7.99 0.33 -4.36
N VAL A 62 8.52 -0.32 -3.33
CA VAL A 62 8.58 0.23 -1.98
C VAL A 62 9.48 1.47 -1.93
N LYS A 63 10.61 1.49 -2.64
CA LYS A 63 11.53 2.65 -2.69
C LYS A 63 10.93 3.90 -3.32
N GLU A 64 9.90 3.76 -4.16
CA GLU A 64 9.16 4.90 -4.69
C GLU A 64 8.25 5.56 -3.64
N VAL A 65 8.03 4.90 -2.50
CA VAL A 65 7.29 5.47 -1.38
C VAL A 65 8.20 6.37 -0.55
N GLN A 66 7.79 7.62 -0.40
CA GLN A 66 8.43 8.64 0.40
C GLN A 66 7.61 8.97 1.65
N ALA A 67 8.29 9.38 2.72
CA ALA A 67 7.65 9.90 3.91
C ALA A 67 6.65 11.01 3.55
N GLY A 68 5.46 10.96 4.16
CA GLY A 68 4.35 11.85 3.90
C GLY A 68 3.37 11.37 2.82
N MET A 69 3.71 10.35 2.02
CA MET A 69 2.80 9.78 1.02
C MET A 69 1.56 9.16 1.64
N VAL A 70 0.42 9.33 0.95
CA VAL A 70 -0.84 8.69 1.30
C VAL A 70 -0.85 7.28 0.72
N LEU A 71 -1.10 6.30 1.58
CA LEU A 71 -1.14 4.88 1.24
C LEU A 71 -2.53 4.32 1.55
N PHE A 72 -2.95 3.36 0.74
CA PHE A 72 -4.23 2.69 0.88
C PHE A 72 -4.03 1.21 1.12
N LEU A 73 -4.77 0.62 2.08
CA LEU A 73 -4.72 -0.82 2.32
C LEU A 73 -5.96 -1.49 1.75
N PHE A 74 -5.77 -2.36 0.76
CA PHE A 74 -6.82 -3.15 0.14
C PHE A 74 -6.67 -4.62 0.54
N GLU A 75 -7.74 -5.19 1.06
CA GLU A 75 -7.84 -6.61 1.35
C GLU A 75 -8.56 -7.31 0.20
N PHE A 76 -7.88 -8.24 -0.45
CA PHE A 76 -8.34 -8.77 -1.73
C PHE A 76 -9.36 -9.90 -1.61
N GLU A 77 -9.43 -10.63 -0.51
CA GLU A 77 -10.38 -11.73 -0.34
C GLU A 77 -11.82 -11.22 -0.15
N GLN A 78 -12.01 -10.13 0.60
CA GLN A 78 -13.28 -9.40 0.75
C GLN A 78 -13.46 -8.28 -0.26
N ARG A 79 -12.43 -8.01 -1.10
CA ARG A 79 -12.37 -6.85 -1.99
C ARG A 79 -12.65 -5.54 -1.26
N LYS A 80 -12.08 -5.40 -0.06
CA LYS A 80 -12.37 -4.32 0.88
C LYS A 80 -11.20 -3.35 0.94
N LEU A 81 -11.43 -2.10 0.57
CA LEU A 81 -10.54 -1.02 0.97
C LEU A 81 -10.71 -0.77 2.46
N TYR A 82 -9.70 -1.08 3.25
CA TYR A 82 -9.76 -1.05 4.70
C TYR A 82 -9.61 0.36 5.25
N ASP A 83 -8.46 1.00 5.01
CA ASP A 83 -8.19 2.33 5.55
C ASP A 83 -7.12 3.09 4.77
N VAL A 84 -6.93 4.35 5.16
CA VAL A 84 -5.93 5.29 4.67
C VAL A 84 -4.81 5.41 5.69
N PHE A 85 -3.59 5.38 5.19
CA PHE A 85 -2.37 5.49 5.97
C PHE A 85 -1.50 6.59 5.40
N GLN A 86 -0.60 7.12 6.22
CA GLN A 86 0.47 8.00 5.79
C GLN A 86 1.80 7.30 6.02
N ALA A 87 2.68 7.33 5.04
CA ALA A 87 4.07 6.90 5.19
C ALA A 87 4.78 7.82 6.19
N VAL A 88 5.40 7.25 7.22
CA VAL A 88 6.25 7.98 8.18
C VAL A 88 7.69 7.99 7.72
N THR A 89 8.09 6.95 6.99
CA THR A 89 9.44 6.78 6.44
C THR A 89 9.36 6.60 4.94
N ASP A 90 10.48 6.86 4.27
CA ASP A 90 10.69 6.32 2.94
C ASP A 90 10.70 4.79 2.99
N GLY A 91 10.36 4.16 1.88
CA GLY A 91 10.41 2.70 1.76
C GLY A 91 11.84 2.19 1.65
N SER A 92 12.16 1.18 2.44
CA SER A 92 13.52 0.64 2.51
C SER A 92 13.53 -0.85 2.91
N MET A 93 14.72 -1.43 2.94
CA MET A 93 14.93 -2.80 3.40
C MET A 93 15.05 -2.85 4.93
N ASN A 94 14.28 -3.74 5.55
CA ASN A 94 14.39 -4.16 6.96
C ASN A 94 14.41 -2.99 7.96
N ILE A 95 13.55 -1.99 7.77
CA ILE A 95 13.39 -0.86 8.71
C ILE A 95 13.18 -1.37 10.14
N VAL A 96 12.27 -2.34 10.31
CA VAL A 96 12.13 -3.14 11.52
C VAL A 96 12.51 -4.58 11.18
N PRO A 97 13.75 -5.00 11.49
CA PRO A 97 14.19 -6.34 11.17
C PRO A 97 13.38 -7.35 11.98
N ASN A 98 13.12 -8.53 11.40
CA ASN A 98 12.53 -9.68 12.09
C ASN A 98 11.09 -9.52 12.61
N VAL A 99 10.38 -8.50 12.16
CA VAL A 99 9.06 -8.12 12.67
C VAL A 99 7.95 -9.14 12.38
N TYR A 100 8.07 -9.92 11.30
CA TYR A 100 7.08 -10.93 10.88
C TYR A 100 7.52 -12.37 11.19
N ARG A 101 8.40 -12.58 12.17
CA ARG A 101 8.91 -13.93 12.54
C ARG A 101 7.80 -14.92 12.88
N SER A 102 6.67 -14.44 13.42
CA SER A 102 5.52 -15.28 13.78
C SER A 102 4.85 -15.96 12.58
N ILE A 103 4.94 -15.40 11.37
CA ILE A 103 4.15 -15.83 10.20
C ILE A 103 4.92 -16.65 9.15
N ARG A 104 6.13 -17.17 9.47
CA ARG A 104 7.01 -17.97 8.57
C ARG A 104 7.20 -17.38 7.15
N LYS A 105 6.91 -16.10 6.98
CA LYS A 105 7.01 -15.34 5.73
C LYS A 105 7.93 -14.15 5.99
N SER A 106 8.76 -13.84 5.00
CA SER A 106 9.69 -12.72 5.07
C SER A 106 9.14 -11.53 4.28
N PHE A 107 9.05 -10.39 4.94
CA PHE A 107 8.64 -9.12 4.33
C PHE A 107 9.71 -8.05 4.59
N PRO A 108 10.84 -8.13 3.87
CA PRO A 108 11.98 -7.25 4.12
C PRO A 108 11.83 -5.88 3.45
N ALA A 109 10.98 -5.70 2.44
CA ALA A 109 10.71 -4.38 1.90
C ALA A 109 9.63 -3.71 2.76
N GLN A 110 9.96 -2.61 3.42
CA GLN A 110 9.19 -2.08 4.55
C GLN A 110 8.98 -0.57 4.49
N ILE A 111 7.85 -0.13 5.06
CA ILE A 111 7.47 1.28 5.26
C ILE A 111 6.78 1.39 6.64
N ILE A 112 7.22 2.32 7.49
CA ILE A 112 6.48 2.65 8.72
C ILE A 112 5.30 3.54 8.34
N THR A 113 4.14 3.26 8.92
CA THR A 113 2.89 3.94 8.58
C THR A 113 2.18 4.48 9.81
N LEU A 114 1.35 5.50 9.61
CA LEU A 114 0.36 5.95 10.58
C LEU A 114 -1.01 5.86 9.94
N GLN A 115 -1.91 5.11 10.57
CA GLN A 115 -3.32 5.11 10.19
C GLN A 115 -3.88 6.52 10.41
N GLN A 116 -4.46 7.09 9.36
CA GLN A 116 -5.09 8.39 9.42
C GLN A 116 -6.53 8.23 9.93
N GLN A 117 -7.05 9.21 10.68
CA GLN A 117 -8.49 9.29 10.94
C GLN A 117 -9.19 9.74 9.65
N SER A 118 -9.45 8.79 8.77
CA SER A 118 -10.06 9.09 7.48
C SER A 118 -11.57 9.27 7.64
N SER A 119 -12.12 10.29 6.97
CA SER A 119 -13.58 10.36 6.76
C SER A 119 -14.00 9.18 5.89
N THR A 120 -15.05 8.45 6.29
CA THR A 120 -15.66 7.34 5.53
C THR A 120 -15.85 7.67 4.04
N LEU A 121 -16.04 8.95 3.70
CA LEU A 121 -16.22 9.46 2.35
C LEU A 121 -14.99 9.26 1.43
N VAL A 122 -13.76 9.35 1.97
CA VAL A 122 -12.52 9.15 1.19
C VAL A 122 -12.41 7.68 0.76
N CYS A 123 -12.60 6.77 1.72
CA CYS A 123 -12.60 5.33 1.43
C CYS A 123 -13.74 4.95 0.47
N LEU A 124 -14.91 5.59 0.58
CA LEU A 124 -16.04 5.33 -0.34
C LEU A 124 -15.72 5.77 -1.78
N LYS A 125 -15.14 6.96 -1.97
CA LYS A 125 -14.77 7.47 -3.31
C LYS A 125 -13.80 6.53 -4.04
N ILE A 126 -12.81 6.00 -3.33
CA ILE A 126 -11.85 5.06 -3.91
C ILE A 126 -12.50 3.72 -4.21
N ARG A 127 -13.37 3.22 -3.34
CA ARG A 127 -14.15 1.99 -3.62
C ARG A 127 -14.99 2.13 -4.89
N PHE A 128 -15.68 3.26 -5.08
CA PHE A 128 -16.43 3.52 -6.32
C PHE A 128 -15.51 3.56 -7.55
N ALA A 129 -14.33 4.18 -7.45
CA ALA A 129 -13.36 4.19 -8.55
C ALA A 129 -12.88 2.77 -8.89
N LEU A 130 -12.52 1.96 -7.89
CA LEU A 130 -12.08 0.57 -8.09
C LEU A 130 -13.18 -0.32 -8.69
N ILE A 131 -14.44 -0.15 -8.24
CA ILE A 131 -15.60 -0.87 -8.81
C ILE A 131 -15.80 -0.47 -10.27
N HIS A 132 -15.75 0.83 -10.59
CA HIS A 132 -15.96 1.31 -11.95
C HIS A 132 -14.84 0.88 -12.90
N ILE A 133 -13.60 0.75 -12.42
CA ILE A 133 -12.48 0.17 -13.17
C ILE A 133 -12.71 -1.33 -13.42
N SER A 134 -13.15 -2.08 -12.39
CA SER A 134 -13.45 -3.51 -12.53
C SER A 134 -14.64 -3.81 -13.44
N CYS A 135 -15.55 -2.86 -13.68
CA CYS A 135 -16.66 -3.02 -14.63
C CYS A 135 -16.29 -2.63 -16.08
N ARG A 136 -15.09 -2.10 -16.32
CA ARG A 136 -14.61 -1.69 -17.65
C ARG A 136 -13.49 -2.59 -18.22
N ILE A 137 -13.11 -3.63 -17.50
CA ILE A 137 -12.19 -4.70 -17.93
C ILE A 137 -13.02 -5.97 -18.09
#